data_AF-A0AAP3ZZF4-F1
#
_entry.id   AF-A0AAP3ZZF4-F1
#
_cell.length_a   1.000
_cell.length_b   1.000
_cell.length_c   1.000
_cell.angle_alpha   90.00
_cell.angle_beta   90.00
_cell.angle_gamma   90.00
#
_symmetry.space_group_name_H-M   'P 1'
#
loop_
_entity.id
_entity.type
_entity.pdbx_description
1 polymer ?
#
loop_
_entity_poly.entity_id
_entity_poly.type
_entity_poly.pdbx_seq_one_letter_code
_entity_poly.pdbx_strand_id
1 'polypeptide(L)'
;MPPKTRKFEEKGLHWAIYRFSPNDYKEIDKIWNGVHPEDGQPLYVKDGPPEGAPIPDLEEKPEMFSPGLSSEEIEELAARLSRNI
;
A
#
# COMPACT_ATOMS: atom_id res chain seq x y z
N MET A 1 -1.18 -7.70 23.44
CA MET A 1 -0.63 -7.23 22.16
C MET A 1 0.59 -6.31 22.37
N PRO A 2 1.56 -6.21 21.45
CA PRO A 2 2.72 -5.30 21.57
C PRO A 2 2.34 -3.81 21.53
N PRO A 3 3.10 -2.90 22.17
CA PRO A 3 2.78 -1.46 22.20
C PRO A 3 2.67 -0.79 20.82
N LYS A 4 3.42 -1.28 19.83
CA LYS A 4 3.44 -0.71 18.47
C LYS A 4 2.12 -0.93 17.70
N THR A 5 1.34 -1.95 18.05
CA THR A 5 0.10 -2.32 17.35
C THR A 5 -1.14 -1.69 17.95
N ARG A 6 -1.11 -1.39 19.26
CA ARG A 6 -2.25 -0.85 20.01
C ARG A 6 -2.91 0.38 19.36
N LYS A 7 -2.10 1.31 18.84
CA LYS A 7 -2.57 2.51 18.14
C LYS A 7 -3.42 2.23 16.88
N PHE A 8 -3.30 1.03 16.29
CA PHE A 8 -4.06 0.62 15.11
C PHE A 8 -5.36 -0.10 15.51
N GLU A 9 -5.34 -0.85 16.62
CA GLU A 9 -6.54 -1.42 17.24
C GLU A 9 -7.48 -0.34 17.75
N GLU A 10 -6.95 0.70 18.40
CA GLU A 10 -7.72 1.86 18.86
C GLU A 10 -8.38 2.62 17.70
N LYS A 11 -7.83 2.50 16.48
CA LYS A 11 -8.41 3.03 15.25
C LYS A 11 -9.41 2.08 14.58
N GLY A 12 -9.64 0.90 15.16
CA GLY A 12 -10.57 -0.10 14.64
C GLY A 12 -10.12 -0.75 13.33
N LEU A 13 -8.82 -0.74 13.01
CA LEU A 13 -8.32 -1.28 11.74
C LEU A 13 -8.44 -2.81 11.65
N HIS A 14 -8.47 -3.50 12.79
CA HIS A 14 -8.62 -4.96 12.87
C HIS A 14 -10.05 -5.44 12.60
N TRP A 15 -11.05 -4.55 12.64
CA TRP A 15 -12.42 -4.90 12.28
C TRP A 15 -12.67 -4.88 10.76
N ALA A 16 -11.78 -4.25 10.00
CA ALA A 16 -11.97 -3.95 8.59
C ALA A 16 -11.20 -4.92 7.68
N ILE A 17 -11.88 -5.45 6.65
CA ILE A 17 -11.22 -5.94 5.44
C ILE A 17 -11.36 -4.90 4.33
N TYR A 18 -10.25 -4.49 3.74
CA TYR A 18 -10.22 -3.57 2.61
C TYR A 18 -10.31 -4.34 1.29
N ARG A 19 -11.24 -3.96 0.41
CA ARG A 19 -11.41 -4.55 -0.92
C ARG A 19 -10.59 -3.76 -1.94
N PHE A 20 -9.36 -4.24 -2.19
CA PHE A 20 -8.41 -3.65 -3.15
C PHE A 20 -8.76 -3.95 -4.63
N SER A 21 -10.05 -3.87 -5.00
CA SER A 21 -10.49 -3.92 -6.39
C SER A 21 -11.65 -2.95 -6.59
N PRO A 22 -11.71 -2.22 -7.72
CA PRO A 22 -12.86 -1.41 -8.06
C PRO A 22 -14.17 -2.23 -8.08
N ASN A 23 -14.16 -3.44 -8.66
CA ASN A 23 -15.38 -4.18 -8.98
C ASN A 23 -15.41 -5.66 -8.57
N ASP A 24 -14.30 -6.26 -8.17
CA ASP A 24 -14.23 -7.69 -7.85
C ASP A 24 -14.37 -7.96 -6.34
N TYR A 25 -14.54 -9.24 -5.98
CA TYR A 25 -14.54 -9.73 -4.60
C TYR A 25 -15.64 -9.15 -3.69
N LYS A 26 -16.76 -8.73 -4.27
CA LYS A 26 -17.85 -8.07 -3.54
C LYS A 26 -18.49 -8.96 -2.46
N GLU A 27 -18.41 -10.28 -2.61
CA GLU A 27 -19.06 -11.22 -1.70
C GLU A 27 -18.26 -11.51 -0.41
N ILE A 28 -17.12 -10.83 -0.21
CA ILE A 28 -16.33 -11.00 1.02
C ILE A 28 -17.08 -10.55 2.27
N ASP A 29 -18.05 -9.65 2.12
CA ASP A 29 -18.98 -9.22 3.18
C ASP A 29 -19.89 -10.35 3.69
N LYS A 30 -20.13 -11.39 2.89
CA LYS A 30 -20.90 -12.58 3.29
C LYS A 30 -20.13 -13.48 4.27
N ILE A 31 -18.80 -13.36 4.32
CA ILE A 31 -17.94 -14.12 5.23
C ILE A 31 -17.47 -13.22 6.37
N TRP A 32 -16.99 -12.02 6.05
CA TRP A 32 -16.47 -11.05 7.01
C TRP A 32 -17.59 -10.14 7.52
N ASN A 33 -18.39 -10.69 8.42
CA ASN A 33 -19.49 -10.02 9.10
C ASN A 33 -19.62 -10.50 10.55
N GLY A 34 -20.54 -9.89 11.30
CA GLY A 34 -20.78 -10.24 12.70
C GLY A 34 -19.90 -9.44 13.66
N VAL A 35 -19.54 -10.05 14.79
CA VAL A 35 -18.78 -9.41 15.87
C VAL A 35 -17.39 -10.02 16.01
N HIS A 36 -16.41 -9.17 16.24
CA HIS A 36 -15.04 -9.59 16.48
C HIS A 36 -14.94 -10.34 17.82
N PRO A 37 -14.25 -11.50 17.87
CA PRO A 37 -14.37 -12.45 18.98
C PRO A 37 -13.77 -11.96 20.31
N GLU A 38 -12.83 -11.01 20.28
CA GLU A 38 -12.12 -10.57 21.50
C GLU A 38 -12.74 -9.31 22.14
N ASP A 39 -13.27 -8.40 21.33
CA ASP A 39 -13.74 -7.08 21.78
C ASP A 39 -15.23 -6.80 21.44
N GLY A 40 -15.90 -7.72 20.73
CA GLY A 40 -17.33 -7.67 20.43
C GLY A 40 -17.74 -6.58 19.43
N GLN A 41 -16.78 -5.90 18.81
CA GLN A 41 -17.04 -4.81 17.87
C GLN A 41 -17.41 -5.35 16.47
N PRO A 42 -18.21 -4.63 15.68
CA PRO A 42 -18.70 -5.14 14.40
C PRO A 42 -17.59 -5.26 13.34
N LEU A 43 -17.53 -6.41 12.68
CA LEU A 43 -16.70 -6.62 11.50
C LEU A 43 -17.35 -5.99 10.27
N TYR A 44 -16.54 -5.38 9.41
CA TYR A 44 -17.04 -4.77 8.17
C TYR A 44 -16.03 -4.84 7.04
N VAL A 45 -16.54 -4.73 5.82
CA VAL A 45 -15.74 -4.62 4.60
C VAL A 45 -15.75 -3.18 4.14
N LYS A 46 -14.59 -2.63 3.78
CA LYS A 46 -14.44 -1.29 3.24
C LYS A 46 -13.98 -1.37 1.79
N ASP A 47 -14.71 -0.69 0.91
CA ASP A 47 -14.35 -0.62 -0.51
C ASP A 47 -13.14 0.29 -0.74
N GLY A 48 -12.21 -0.20 -1.54
CA GLY A 48 -10.97 0.48 -1.88
C GLY A 48 -9.84 0.28 -0.86
N PRO A 49 -8.63 0.75 -1.19
CA PRO A 49 -7.52 0.78 -0.27
C PRO A 49 -7.78 1.76 0.90
N PRO A 50 -7.05 1.63 2.03
CA PRO A 50 -6.99 2.70 3.02
C PRO A 50 -6.39 3.98 2.39
N GLU A 51 -6.60 5.12 3.06
CA GLU A 51 -6.07 6.44 2.62
C GLU A 51 -4.54 6.44 2.40
N GLY A 52 -3.82 5.54 3.07
CA GLY A 52 -2.38 5.38 2.93
C GLY A 52 -1.61 6.49 3.63
N ALA A 53 -0.43 6.80 3.09
CA ALA A 53 0.43 7.89 3.55
C ALA A 53 1.19 8.43 2.32
N PRO A 54 1.72 9.67 2.40
CA PRO A 54 2.63 10.17 1.37
C PRO A 54 3.76 9.18 1.12
N ILE A 55 4.12 9.02 -0.15
CA ILE A 55 5.30 8.23 -0.53
C ILE A 55 6.50 8.94 0.10
N PRO A 56 7.34 8.25 0.89
CA PRO A 56 8.49 8.87 1.50
C PRO A 56 9.49 9.27 0.41
N ASP A 57 9.93 10.52 0.46
CA ASP A 57 11.09 10.96 -0.29
C ASP A 57 12.34 10.56 0.50
N LEU A 58 13.15 9.68 -0.07
CA LEU A 58 14.32 9.12 0.59
C LEU A 58 15.56 9.90 0.15
N GLU A 59 16.47 10.14 1.08
CA GLU A 59 17.75 10.81 0.79
C GLU A 59 18.53 10.07 -0.30
N GLU A 60 19.16 10.83 -1.20
CA GLU A 60 20.08 10.29 -2.18
C GLU A 60 21.24 9.58 -1.49
N LYS A 61 21.65 8.44 -2.05
CA LYS A 61 22.79 7.66 -1.55
C LYS A 61 23.77 7.44 -2.68
N PRO A 62 24.72 8.37 -2.88
CA PRO A 62 25.73 8.25 -3.92
C PRO A 62 26.55 6.98 -3.81
N GLU A 63 26.85 6.49 -2.58
CA GLU A 63 27.55 5.22 -2.39
C GLU A 63 26.78 3.99 -2.90
N MET A 64 25.46 4.11 -3.07
CA MET A 64 24.58 3.08 -3.62
C MET A 64 24.23 3.34 -5.10
N PHE A 65 24.82 4.37 -5.73
CA PHE A 65 24.44 4.85 -7.06
C PHE A 65 22.92 5.10 -7.17
N SER A 66 22.31 5.70 -6.12
CA SER A 66 20.87 5.97 -6.03
C SER A 66 20.60 7.48 -5.99
N PRO A 67 19.71 8.03 -6.86
CA PRO A 67 18.75 7.32 -7.72
C PRO A 67 19.35 6.70 -9.01
N GLY A 68 20.61 7.00 -9.31
CA GLY A 68 21.31 6.48 -10.49
C GLY A 68 21.36 7.52 -11.61
N LEU A 69 21.04 7.11 -12.83
CA LEU A 69 20.98 7.99 -13.99
C LEU A 69 19.82 9.00 -13.86
N SER A 70 20.06 10.25 -14.26
CA SER A 70 19.00 11.24 -14.40
C SER A 70 18.02 10.85 -15.52
N SER A 71 16.82 11.45 -15.52
CA SER A 71 15.86 11.24 -16.62
C SER A 71 16.44 11.59 -17.99
N GLU A 72 17.30 12.61 -18.07
CA GLU A 72 17.97 13.05 -19.29
C GLU A 72 19.01 12.02 -19.75
N GLU A 73 19.78 11.44 -18.82
CA GLU A 73 20.74 10.38 -19.12
C GLU A 73 20.04 9.10 -19.59
N ILE A 74 18.85 8.80 -19.05
CA ILE A 74 18.00 7.68 -19.49
C ILE A 74 17.47 7.93 -20.92
N GLU A 75 17.00 9.14 -21.22
CA GLU A 75 16.54 9.52 -22.57
C GLU A 75 17.68 9.44 -23.60
N GLU A 76 18.87 9.92 -23.27
CA GLU A 76 20.05 9.83 -24.13
C GLU A 76 20.43 8.35 -24.39
N LEU A 77 20.43 7.53 -23.34
CA LEU A 77 20.72 6.10 -23.43
C LEU A 77 19.69 5.39 -24.33
N ALA A 78 18.40 5.68 -24.16
CA ALA A 78 17.34 5.12 -25.00
C ALA A 78 17.50 5.53 -26.47
N ALA A 79 17.80 6.80 -26.75
CA ALA A 79 18.06 7.28 -28.10
C ALA A 79 19.27 6.58 -28.73
N ARG A 80 20.34 6.35 -27.97
CA ARG A 80 21.53 5.62 -28.44
C ARG A 80 21.23 4.15 -28.74
N LEU A 81 20.47 3.46 -27.89
CA LEU A 81 20.07 2.07 -28.11
C LEU A 81 19.19 1.92 -29.36
N SER A 82 18.25 2.84 -29.57
CA SER A 82 17.34 2.80 -30.73
C SER A 82 18.03 2.94 -32.10
N ARG A 83 19.21 3.57 -32.16
CA ARG A 83 19.98 3.76 -33.40
C ARG A 83 20.83 2.55 -33.78
N ASN A 84 21.02 1.61 -32.86
CA ASN A 84 21.87 0.41 -33.03
C ASN A 84 21.03 -0.88 -33.14
N ILE A 85 19.71 -0.75 -33.31
CA ILE A 85 18.77 -1.80 -33.73
C ILE A 85 18.42 -1.53 -35.18
#